data_AF-A0A1V4R7K3-F1
#
_entry.id   AF-A0A1V4R7K3-F1
#
_cell.length_a   1.000
_cell.length_b   1.000
_cell.length_c   1.000
_cell.angle_alpha   90.00
_cell.angle_beta   90.00
_cell.angle_gamma   90.00
#
_symmetry.space_group_name_H-M   'P 1'
#
loop_
_entity.id
_entity.type
_entity.pdbx_description
1 polymer ?
#
loop_
_entity_poly.entity_id
_entity_poly.type
_entity_poly.pdbx_seq_one_letter_code
_entity_poly.pdbx_strand_id
1 'polypeptide(L)'
;MKLAGHSCPTVAGAYLMALEGLKILYKNGSLPKRGEIKVIFSKNSLDDTTGVVANVFTQITGATETYGFKGIQNRFARHSLMSFGQDIKSDIRLQRVDNGNFVDIYYNPSVIFVEDEQKELMPKMIKNIASKDEKERFGQLWQDRVHNIFKHRHKVIKIDQ
;
A
#
# COMPACT_ATOMS: atom_id res chain seq x y z
N MET A 1 8.05 -8.29 4.16
CA MET A 1 8.11 -7.92 5.59
C MET A 1 9.43 -7.29 6.01
N LYS A 2 10.61 -7.76 5.52
CA LYS A 2 11.94 -7.27 5.95
C LYS A 2 12.11 -5.75 6.00
N LEU A 3 11.52 -4.99 5.07
CA LEU A 3 11.63 -3.53 5.03
C LEU A 3 10.49 -2.78 5.76
N ALA A 4 9.40 -3.46 6.11
CA ALA A 4 8.26 -2.86 6.80
C ALA A 4 8.35 -2.98 8.34
N GLY A 5 9.32 -3.77 8.84
CA GLY A 5 9.52 -4.03 10.27
C GLY A 5 8.49 -4.99 10.87
N HIS A 6 7.22 -4.91 10.47
CA HIS A 6 6.15 -5.79 10.94
C HIS A 6 5.08 -6.03 9.86
N SER A 7 4.24 -7.03 10.10
CA SER A 7 3.06 -7.34 9.28
C SER A 7 1.84 -6.60 9.84
N CYS A 8 1.28 -5.66 9.06
CA CYS A 8 0.06 -4.94 9.41
C CYS A 8 -0.89 -4.78 8.22
N PRO A 9 -2.18 -4.51 8.48
CA PRO A 9 -3.18 -4.26 7.45
C PRO A 9 -2.77 -3.21 6.42
N THR A 10 -2.05 -2.16 6.81
CA THR A 10 -1.58 -1.11 5.90
C THR A 10 -0.59 -1.65 4.88
N VAL A 11 0.44 -2.39 5.32
CA VAL A 11 1.48 -2.93 4.43
C VAL A 11 0.90 -4.01 3.51
N ALA A 12 0.01 -4.84 4.04
CA ALA A 12 -0.73 -5.83 3.25
C ALA A 12 -1.58 -5.14 2.17
N GLY A 13 -2.34 -4.12 2.55
CA GLY A 13 -3.14 -3.30 1.65
C GLY A 13 -2.31 -2.63 0.56
N ALA A 14 -1.21 -1.98 0.93
CA ALA A 14 -0.28 -1.35 -0.02
C ALA A 14 0.25 -2.32 -1.06
N TYR A 15 0.65 -3.52 -0.62
CA TYR A 15 1.10 -4.58 -1.53
C TYR A 15 -0.03 -5.04 -2.46
N LEU A 16 -1.24 -5.26 -1.94
CA LEU A 16 -2.39 -5.67 -2.74
C LEU A 16 -2.81 -4.59 -3.75
N MET A 17 -2.82 -3.32 -3.35
CA MET A 17 -3.06 -2.18 -4.24
C MET A 17 -2.07 -2.17 -5.40
N ALA A 18 -0.77 -2.28 -5.10
CA ALA A 18 0.26 -2.34 -6.13
C ALA A 18 0.11 -3.57 -7.03
N LEU A 19 -0.12 -4.75 -6.45
CA LEU A 19 -0.26 -6.00 -7.19
C LEU A 19 -1.44 -5.96 -8.17
N GLU A 20 -2.64 -5.64 -7.68
CA GLU A 20 -3.85 -5.66 -8.51
C GLU A 20 -3.87 -4.47 -9.49
N GLY A 21 -3.39 -3.29 -9.06
CA GLY A 21 -3.25 -2.12 -9.93
C GLY A 21 -2.33 -2.39 -11.11
N LEU A 22 -1.14 -2.97 -10.88
CA LEU A 22 -0.20 -3.28 -11.94
C LEU A 22 -0.70 -4.35 -12.90
N LYS A 23 -1.42 -5.37 -12.42
CA LYS A 23 -2.03 -6.39 -13.30
C LYS A 23 -2.99 -5.76 -14.31
N ILE A 24 -3.80 -4.78 -13.88
CA ILE A 24 -4.77 -4.12 -14.75
C ILE A 24 -4.06 -3.10 -15.65
N LEU A 25 -3.16 -2.29 -15.11
CA LEU A 25 -2.41 -1.28 -15.87
C LEU A 25 -1.56 -1.88 -17.01
N TYR A 26 -1.11 -3.14 -16.84
CA TYR A 26 -0.26 -3.86 -17.78
C TYR A 26 -0.96 -5.09 -18.41
N LYS A 27 -2.30 -5.15 -18.41
CA LYS A 27 -3.10 -6.31 -18.84
C LYS A 27 -2.77 -6.85 -20.24
N ASN A 28 -2.20 -6.02 -21.13
CA ASN A 28 -1.83 -6.38 -22.50
C ASN A 28 -0.49 -7.14 -22.63
N GLY A 29 0.01 -7.75 -21.55
CA GLY A 29 1.15 -8.68 -21.60
C GLY A 29 2.54 -8.08 -21.44
N SER A 30 2.66 -6.76 -21.33
CA SER A 30 3.95 -6.11 -21.01
C SER A 30 4.26 -6.27 -19.52
N LEU A 31 5.49 -6.60 -19.15
CA LEU A 31 5.89 -6.63 -17.73
C LEU A 31 6.06 -5.20 -17.18
N PRO A 32 5.54 -4.91 -15.97
CA PRO A 32 5.79 -3.64 -15.30
C PRO A 32 7.29 -3.41 -15.11
N LYS A 33 7.78 -2.26 -15.59
CA LYS A 33 9.17 -1.84 -15.39
C LYS A 33 9.23 -0.77 -14.33
N ARG A 34 10.11 -0.99 -13.36
CA ARG A 34 10.38 0.02 -12.34
C ARG A 34 10.85 1.31 -13.04
N GLY A 35 10.39 2.47 -12.57
CA GLY A 35 10.66 3.79 -13.14
C GLY A 35 9.83 4.20 -14.36
N GLU A 36 8.91 3.33 -14.83
CA GLU A 36 7.96 3.67 -15.90
C GLU A 36 6.54 3.88 -15.38
N ILE A 37 6.39 3.99 -14.06
CA ILE A 37 5.11 4.09 -13.37
C ILE A 37 5.17 5.29 -12.42
N LYS A 38 4.24 6.22 -12.59
CA LYS A 38 3.94 7.25 -11.61
C LYS A 38 2.98 6.70 -10.56
N VAL A 39 3.19 7.10 -9.31
CA VAL A 39 2.35 6.75 -8.16
C VAL A 39 1.83 8.04 -7.56
N ILE A 40 0.52 8.24 -7.60
CA ILE A 40 -0.12 9.49 -7.22
C ILE A 40 -1.04 9.20 -6.03
N PHE A 41 -0.83 9.89 -4.92
CA PHE A 41 -1.62 9.75 -3.70
C PHE A 41 -2.58 10.94 -3.54
N SER A 42 -3.81 10.67 -3.10
CA SER A 42 -4.75 11.73 -2.72
C SER A 42 -4.35 12.44 -1.42
N LYS A 43 -3.76 11.72 -0.46
CA LYS A 43 -3.33 12.24 0.84
C LYS A 43 -1.89 12.77 0.84
N ASN A 44 -1.54 13.62 1.80
CA ASN A 44 -0.16 14.04 2.03
C ASN A 44 0.68 12.86 2.55
N SER A 45 1.99 12.86 2.27
CA SER A 45 2.91 11.83 2.76
C SER A 45 3.00 11.74 4.29
N LEU A 46 2.73 12.85 4.98
CA LEU A 46 2.73 12.96 6.45
C LEU A 46 1.40 12.54 7.09
N ASP A 47 0.34 12.33 6.30
CA ASP A 47 -0.98 11.99 6.84
C ASP A 47 -1.09 10.49 7.12
N ASP A 48 -1.59 10.15 8.31
CA ASP A 48 -1.92 8.80 8.75
C ASP A 48 -0.77 7.80 8.50
N THR A 49 -0.99 6.88 7.55
CA THR A 49 -0.07 5.83 7.16
C THR A 49 0.40 5.96 5.71
N THR A 50 0.14 7.12 5.08
CA THR A 50 0.43 7.36 3.65
C THR A 50 1.91 7.14 3.33
N GLY A 51 2.82 7.62 4.18
CA GLY A 51 4.26 7.36 4.03
C GLY A 51 4.66 5.88 4.10
N VAL A 52 3.96 5.06 4.91
CA VAL A 52 4.18 3.61 4.97
C VAL A 52 3.77 2.96 3.65
N VAL A 53 2.59 3.34 3.13
CA VAL A 53 2.10 2.87 1.84
C VAL A 53 3.05 3.27 0.71
N ALA A 54 3.46 4.54 0.68
CA ALA A 54 4.43 5.07 -0.28
C ALA A 54 5.73 4.27 -0.32
N ASN A 55 6.30 3.92 0.84
CA ASN A 55 7.52 3.13 0.90
C ASN A 55 7.34 1.74 0.23
N VAL A 56 6.19 1.08 0.43
CA VAL A 56 5.89 -0.19 -0.27
C VAL A 56 5.84 0.02 -1.78
N PHE A 57 5.18 1.08 -2.25
CA PHE A 57 5.15 1.43 -3.67
C PHE A 57 6.55 1.74 -4.23
N THR A 58 7.42 2.41 -3.47
CA THR A 58 8.83 2.65 -3.85
C THR A 58 9.57 1.34 -4.08
N GLN A 59 9.40 0.36 -3.19
CA GLN A 59 10.08 -0.93 -3.35
C GLN A 59 9.62 -1.67 -4.61
N ILE A 60 8.32 -1.63 -4.90
CA ILE A 60 7.72 -2.35 -6.03
C ILE A 60 7.96 -1.63 -7.37
N THR A 61 7.66 -0.33 -7.44
CA THR A 61 7.66 0.46 -8.68
C THR A 61 8.95 1.25 -8.89
N GLY A 62 9.74 1.45 -7.83
CA GLY A 62 10.88 2.35 -7.85
C GLY A 62 10.53 3.84 -7.84
N ALA A 63 9.24 4.21 -7.92
CA ALA A 63 8.84 5.61 -7.91
C ALA A 63 9.16 6.27 -6.55
N THR A 64 9.70 7.48 -6.60
CA THR A 64 10.00 8.31 -5.43
C THR A 64 9.65 9.76 -5.72
N GLU A 65 9.45 10.56 -4.67
CA GLU A 65 9.10 11.98 -4.81
C GLU A 65 10.37 12.83 -4.96
N THR A 66 11.09 13.04 -3.85
CA THR A 66 12.25 13.95 -3.75
C THR A 66 13.60 13.25 -3.82
N TYR A 67 13.66 11.96 -3.52
CA TYR A 67 14.88 11.14 -3.56
C TYR A 67 14.90 10.22 -4.78
N GLY A 68 15.87 9.32 -4.87
CA GLY A 68 15.97 8.30 -5.92
C GLY A 68 16.94 8.65 -7.04
N PHE A 69 17.14 7.70 -7.95
CA PHE A 69 18.06 7.87 -9.08
C PHE A 69 17.51 8.90 -10.06
N LYS A 70 18.31 9.92 -10.41
CA LYS A 70 17.97 10.96 -11.38
C LYS A 70 17.90 10.47 -12.83
N GLY A 71 18.35 9.23 -13.06
CA GLY A 71 18.49 8.67 -14.38
C GLY A 71 19.85 8.97 -14.99
N ILE A 72 20.12 8.32 -16.13
CA ILE A 72 21.27 8.60 -16.98
C ILE A 72 20.76 8.78 -18.41
N GLN A 73 21.12 9.89 -19.05
CA GLN A 73 20.64 10.24 -20.39
C GLN A 73 19.11 10.11 -20.54
N ASN A 74 18.36 10.64 -19.57
CA ASN A 74 16.89 10.57 -19.49
C ASN A 74 16.30 9.15 -19.37
N ARG A 75 17.10 8.15 -18.97
CA ARG A 75 16.65 6.77 -18.77
C ARG A 75 16.75 6.36 -17.31
N PHE A 76 15.90 5.41 -16.92
CA PHE A 76 15.90 4.75 -15.60
C PHE A 76 15.64 5.68 -14.40
N ALA A 77 15.13 6.89 -14.64
CA ALA A 77 14.73 7.80 -13.56
C ALA A 77 13.78 7.10 -12.58
N ARG A 78 13.99 7.38 -11.29
CA ARG A 78 13.16 6.92 -10.17
C ARG A 78 12.60 8.07 -9.36
N HIS A 79 13.31 9.19 -9.36
CA HIS A 79 12.88 10.46 -8.77
C HIS A 79 11.65 11.05 -9.48
N SER A 80 10.92 11.91 -8.77
CA SER A 80 9.81 12.70 -9.31
C SER A 80 8.71 11.88 -10.02
N LEU A 81 8.58 10.60 -9.64
CA LEU A 81 7.53 9.69 -10.10
C LEU A 81 6.45 9.45 -9.04
N MET A 82 6.61 10.01 -7.85
CA MET A 82 5.63 9.94 -6.78
C MET A 82 5.16 11.34 -6.40
N SER A 83 3.86 11.51 -6.23
CA SER A 83 3.26 12.77 -5.78
C SER A 83 2.18 12.52 -4.73
N PHE A 84 1.98 13.50 -3.85
CA PHE A 84 1.07 13.45 -2.73
C PHE A 84 0.10 14.64 -2.75
N GLY A 85 -1.00 14.53 -2.00
CA GLY A 85 -1.98 15.60 -1.86
C GLY A 85 -2.64 15.99 -3.18
N GLN A 86 -2.78 15.06 -4.13
CA GLN A 86 -3.35 15.35 -5.44
C GLN A 86 -4.88 15.22 -5.41
N ASP A 87 -5.56 16.04 -6.21
CA ASP A 87 -7.01 15.99 -6.37
C ASP A 87 -7.41 14.79 -7.26
N ILE A 88 -7.43 13.60 -6.65
CA ILE A 88 -7.94 12.37 -7.24
C ILE A 88 -9.02 11.79 -6.32
N LYS A 89 -10.02 11.13 -6.92
CA LYS A 89 -11.11 10.50 -6.17
C LYS A 89 -10.71 9.20 -5.49
N SER A 90 -9.60 8.59 -5.92
CA SER A 90 -9.08 7.33 -5.43
C SER A 90 -8.08 7.52 -4.29
N ASP A 91 -7.74 6.45 -3.57
CA ASP A 91 -6.65 6.52 -2.59
C ASP A 91 -5.32 6.69 -3.31
N ILE A 92 -5.13 5.96 -4.42
CA ILE A 92 -3.92 5.92 -5.22
C ILE A 92 -4.26 5.79 -6.70
N ARG A 93 -3.55 6.53 -7.54
CA ARG A 93 -3.49 6.30 -8.99
C ARG A 93 -2.13 5.76 -9.40
N LEU A 94 -2.12 4.69 -10.20
CA LEU A 94 -0.94 4.27 -10.94
C LEU A 94 -1.08 4.73 -12.39
N GLN A 95 -0.05 5.40 -12.91
CA GLN A 95 -0.07 5.91 -14.28
C GLN A 95 1.22 5.53 -15.01
N ARG A 96 1.09 5.06 -16.25
CA ARG A 96 2.21 4.79 -17.14
C ARG A 96 2.86 6.07 -17.61
N VAL A 97 4.18 6.12 -17.58
CA VAL A 97 4.97 7.27 -18.05
C VAL A 97 4.94 7.39 -19.57
N ASP A 98 4.94 6.26 -20.28
CA ASP A 98 5.09 6.20 -21.74
C ASP A 98 3.82 6.55 -22.52
N ASN A 99 2.65 6.18 -22.01
CA ASN A 99 1.36 6.36 -22.70
C ASN A 99 0.28 7.07 -21.87
N GLY A 100 0.55 7.39 -20.60
CA GLY A 100 -0.40 8.10 -19.75
C GLY A 100 -1.60 7.27 -19.26
N ASN A 101 -1.74 6.01 -19.68
CA ASN A 101 -2.78 5.11 -19.18
C ASN A 101 -2.68 5.01 -17.67
N PHE A 102 -3.81 4.96 -16.98
CA PHE A 102 -3.84 4.90 -15.54
C PHE A 102 -4.88 3.91 -15.02
N VAL A 103 -4.76 3.61 -13.74
CA VAL A 103 -5.76 2.91 -12.94
C VAL A 103 -5.90 3.62 -11.61
N ASP A 104 -7.14 3.75 -11.15
CA ASP A 104 -7.50 4.32 -9.86
C ASP A 104 -7.79 3.19 -8.87
N ILE A 105 -7.17 3.24 -7.70
CA ILE A 105 -7.16 2.15 -6.74
C ILE A 105 -7.72 2.65 -5.41
N TYR A 106 -8.63 1.87 -4.86
CA TYR A 106 -9.27 2.10 -3.57
C TYR A 106 -8.99 0.93 -2.63
N TYR A 107 -8.70 1.22 -1.37
CA TYR A 107 -8.46 0.23 -0.34
C TYR A 107 -9.37 0.42 0.88
N ASN A 108 -10.23 -0.57 1.12
CA ASN A 108 -11.11 -0.60 2.27
C ASN A 108 -10.91 -1.87 3.11
N PRO A 109 -10.06 -1.85 4.16
CA PRO A 109 -9.87 -2.99 5.06
C PRO A 109 -10.98 -3.14 6.11
N SER A 110 -11.92 -2.19 6.22
CA SER A 110 -13.00 -2.26 7.22
C SER A 110 -14.03 -3.34 6.92
N VAL A 111 -14.11 -3.80 5.67
CA VAL A 111 -14.98 -4.91 5.26
C VAL A 111 -14.50 -6.27 5.78
N ILE A 112 -13.28 -6.34 6.33
CA ILE A 112 -12.75 -7.54 6.98
C ILE A 112 -13.07 -7.46 8.46
N PHE A 113 -13.78 -8.48 8.94
CA PHE A 113 -14.16 -8.60 10.34
C PHE A 113 -12.95 -8.47 11.26
N VAL A 114 -13.17 -7.76 12.36
CA VAL A 114 -12.22 -7.61 13.46
C VAL A 114 -12.84 -8.31 14.66
N GLU A 115 -12.16 -9.35 15.14
CA GLU A 115 -12.57 -10.12 16.31
C GLU A 115 -12.80 -9.17 17.51
N ASP A 116 -13.87 -9.40 18.27
CA ASP A 116 -14.20 -8.53 19.40
C ASP A 116 -13.09 -8.54 20.47
N GLU A 117 -12.48 -9.70 20.69
CA GLU A 117 -11.29 -9.87 21.53
C GLU A 117 -10.13 -8.96 21.07
N GLN A 118 -9.93 -8.80 19.75
CA GLN A 118 -8.88 -7.90 19.24
C GLN A 118 -9.19 -6.44 19.59
N LYS A 119 -10.47 -6.04 19.56
CA LYS A 119 -10.90 -4.68 19.92
C LYS A 119 -10.70 -4.43 21.42
N GLU A 120 -10.98 -5.42 22.26
CA GLU A 120 -10.79 -5.35 23.72
C GLU A 120 -9.31 -5.28 24.12
N LEU A 121 -8.45 -6.01 23.42
CA LEU A 121 -7.01 -6.03 23.67
C LEU A 121 -6.30 -4.77 23.15
N MET A 122 -6.83 -4.11 22.12
CA MET A 122 -6.17 -2.95 21.48
C MET A 122 -5.87 -1.80 22.46
N PRO A 123 -6.81 -1.33 23.32
CA PRO A 123 -6.50 -0.33 24.34
C PRO A 123 -5.41 -0.75 25.33
N LYS A 124 -5.36 -2.02 25.72
CA LYS A 124 -4.33 -2.55 26.63
C LYS A 124 -2.95 -2.53 25.97
N MET A 125 -2.87 -2.83 24.67
CA MET A 125 -1.65 -2.70 23.87
C MET A 125 -1.17 -1.25 23.79
N ILE A 126 -2.07 -0.30 23.51
CA ILE A 126 -1.75 1.13 23.43
C ILE A 126 -1.22 1.66 24.76
N LYS A 127 -1.85 1.27 25.87
CA LYS A 127 -1.44 1.66 27.23
C LYS A 127 -0.22 0.87 27.74
N ASN A 128 0.27 -0.11 26.97
CA ASN A 128 1.33 -1.04 27.36
C ASN A 128 1.10 -1.75 28.71
N ILE A 129 -0.16 -2.05 29.02
CA ILE A 129 -0.58 -2.76 30.24
C ILE A 129 -1.00 -4.20 29.99
N ALA A 130 -0.98 -4.64 28.72
CA ALA A 130 -1.28 -6.03 28.37
C ALA A 130 -0.23 -6.99 28.97
N SER A 131 -0.71 -8.06 29.58
CA SER A 131 0.09 -9.21 30.01
C SER A 131 0.77 -9.89 28.81
N LYS A 132 1.68 -10.83 29.10
CA LYS A 132 2.38 -11.59 28.07
C LYS A 132 1.41 -12.37 27.19
N ASP A 133 0.47 -13.08 27.80
CA ASP A 133 -0.51 -13.91 27.08
C ASP A 133 -1.45 -13.06 26.23
N GLU A 134 -1.87 -11.89 26.74
CA GLU A 134 -2.68 -10.93 25.97
C GLU A 134 -1.92 -10.36 24.76
N LYS A 135 -0.61 -10.09 24.90
CA LYS A 135 0.24 -9.65 23.78
C LYS A 135 0.37 -10.72 22.71
N GLU A 136 0.60 -11.97 23.11
CA GLU A 136 0.68 -13.10 22.18
C GLU A 136 -0.64 -13.32 21.46
N ARG A 137 -1.76 -13.30 22.21
CA ARG A 137 -3.10 -13.46 21.66
C ARG A 137 -3.47 -12.34 20.70
N PHE A 138 -3.20 -11.09 21.05
CA PHE A 138 -3.38 -9.95 20.15
C PHE A 138 -2.57 -10.12 18.87
N GLY A 139 -1.31 -10.60 18.98
CA GLY A 139 -0.46 -10.88 17.83
C GLY A 139 -1.06 -11.90 16.87
N GLN A 140 -1.64 -12.99 17.39
CA GLN A 140 -2.34 -14.00 16.60
C GLN A 140 -3.54 -13.40 15.84
N LEU A 141 -4.45 -12.74 16.58
CA LEU A 141 -5.65 -12.10 15.99
C LEU A 141 -5.27 -11.06 14.93
N TRP A 142 -4.19 -10.31 15.17
CA TRP A 142 -3.66 -9.34 14.23
C TRP A 142 -3.16 -10.00 12.93
N GLN A 143 -2.39 -11.09 13.04
CA GLN A 143 -1.92 -11.83 11.86
C GLN A 143 -3.07 -12.52 11.12
N ASP A 144 -4.05 -13.07 11.82
CA ASP A 144 -5.25 -13.67 11.23
C ASP A 144 -6.03 -12.64 10.42
N ARG A 145 -6.16 -11.41 10.93
CA ARG A 145 -6.76 -10.31 10.18
C ARG A 145 -5.97 -9.97 8.92
N VAL A 146 -4.64 -9.93 8.99
CA VAL A 146 -3.79 -9.71 7.80
C VAL A 146 -3.98 -10.84 6.79
N HIS A 147 -3.98 -12.10 7.23
CA HIS A 147 -4.26 -13.25 6.38
C HIS A 147 -5.62 -13.13 5.68
N ASN A 148 -6.65 -12.73 6.43
CA ASN A 148 -8.00 -12.53 5.89
C ASN A 148 -8.08 -11.40 4.87
N ILE A 149 -7.28 -10.32 5.02
CA ILE A 149 -7.15 -9.26 4.00
C ILE A 149 -6.63 -9.84 2.67
N PHE A 150 -5.58 -10.67 2.72
CA PHE A 150 -5.05 -11.34 1.53
C PHE A 150 -6.06 -12.31 0.90
N LYS A 151 -6.71 -13.14 1.72
CA LYS A 151 -7.71 -14.12 1.27
C LYS A 151 -8.89 -13.45 0.57
N HIS A 152 -9.31 -12.28 1.05
CA HIS A 152 -10.46 -11.53 0.53
C HIS A 152 -10.04 -10.28 -0.25
N ARG A 153 -8.91 -10.32 -0.96
CA ARG A 153 -8.38 -9.15 -1.70
C ARG A 153 -9.41 -8.46 -2.62
N HIS A 154 -10.32 -9.22 -3.22
CA HIS A 154 -11.37 -8.71 -4.10
C HIS A 154 -12.45 -7.88 -3.39
N LYS A 155 -12.56 -8.01 -2.06
CA LYS A 155 -13.49 -7.20 -1.24
C LYS A 155 -12.85 -5.91 -0.76
N VAL A 156 -11.54 -5.94 -0.51
CA VAL A 156 -10.81 -4.80 0.06
C VAL A 156 -10.20 -3.89 -1.01
N ILE A 157 -9.97 -4.39 -2.23
CA ILE A 157 -9.44 -3.61 -3.35
C ILE A 157 -10.53 -3.41 -4.39
N LYS A 158 -10.76 -2.16 -4.77
CA LYS A 158 -11.52 -1.78 -5.97
C LYS A 158 -10.60 -1.03 -6.92
N ILE A 159 -10.72 -1.30 -8.22
CA ILE A 159 -9.96 -0.63 -9.27
C ILE A 159 -10.91 -0.10 -10.34
N ASP A 160 -10.77 1.18 -10.66
CA ASP A 160 -11.45 1.86 -11.77
C ASP A 160 -10.41 2.27 -12.84
N GLN A 161 -10.83 2.42 -14.10
CA GLN A 161 -9.98 2.81 -15.24
C GLN A 161 -10.55 4.05 -15.94
#